data_AF-A0A372Q5V6-F1
#
_entry.id   AF-A0A372Q5V6-F1
#
_cell.length_a   1.000
_cell.length_b   1.000
_cell.length_c   1.000
_cell.angle_alpha   90.00
_cell.angle_beta   90.00
_cell.angle_gamma   90.00
#
_symmetry.space_group_name_H-M   'P 1'
#
loop_
_entity.id
_entity.type
_entity.pdbx_description
1 polymer ?
#
loop_
_entity_poly.entity_id
_entity_poly.type
_entity_poly.pdbx_seq_one_letter_code
_entity_poly.pdbx_strand_id
1 'polypeptide(L)'
;MSITLFCLVKGNTTANAFPVRIDKGQFIGDLKKAIKAEKQNDFAGVDADRLKLWKVPISDDHVDPLSNLSLEDGELLAIRKISKYFPNSPPEEHIHVLVEPPESTTTSSQEVKELLDRIAMLEASLNKSEHEFDVIVSPKRTIGFKWIVNIEEATLEGLKNSIREMNLGLPALENDGAVLNFTYEVKRYSPRNDQDFSKMLRQFVSKNNFKACRVHRDPLKSFLGLDIPKNVSALRARRIG
;
A
#
# COMPACT_ATOMS: atom_id res chain seq x y z
N MET A 1 43.95 -30.69 -14.32
CA MET A 1 42.86 -31.67 -14.10
C MET A 1 41.55 -30.90 -14.10
N SER A 2 40.59 -31.25 -14.96
CA SER A 2 39.30 -30.55 -15.05
C SER A 2 38.29 -31.05 -14.02
N ILE A 3 37.37 -30.18 -13.64
CA ILE A 3 36.19 -30.45 -12.80
C ILE A 3 34.94 -29.92 -13.51
N THR A 4 33.79 -30.55 -13.31
CA THR A 4 32.49 -30.07 -13.77
C THR A 4 31.74 -29.50 -12.58
N LEU A 5 31.23 -28.27 -12.71
CA LEU A 5 30.46 -27.58 -11.68
C LEU A 5 29.05 -27.28 -12.16
N PHE A 6 28.03 -27.75 -11.44
CA PHE A 6 26.65 -27.34 -11.70
C PHE A 6 26.37 -25.97 -11.10
N CYS A 7 25.95 -25.06 -11.97
CA CYS A 7 25.67 -23.68 -11.67
C CYS A 7 24.17 -23.41 -11.77
N LEU A 8 23.62 -22.64 -10.84
CA LEU A 8 22.24 -22.15 -10.87
C LEU A 8 22.22 -20.63 -10.75
N VAL A 9 21.39 -19.94 -11.52
CA VAL A 9 21.17 -18.50 -11.36
C VAL A 9 20.16 -18.24 -10.24
N LYS A 10 20.46 -17.32 -9.34
CA LYS A 10 19.56 -16.93 -8.25
C LYS A 10 18.22 -16.45 -8.81
N GLY A 11 17.12 -17.04 -8.33
CA GLY A 11 15.76 -16.80 -8.81
C GLY A 11 15.24 -17.85 -9.81
N ASN A 12 16.11 -18.72 -10.32
CA ASN A 12 15.70 -19.81 -11.23
C ASN A 12 15.46 -21.12 -10.46
N THR A 13 14.69 -22.04 -11.05
CA THR A 13 14.48 -23.40 -10.55
C THR A 13 15.66 -24.33 -10.83
N THR A 14 15.84 -25.38 -10.03
CA THR A 14 16.91 -26.38 -10.19
C THR A 14 16.97 -27.02 -11.58
N ALA A 15 15.82 -27.16 -12.25
CA ALA A 15 15.71 -27.61 -13.64
C ALA A 15 16.49 -26.74 -14.65
N ASN A 16 16.78 -25.48 -14.31
CA ASN A 16 17.57 -24.57 -15.12
C ASN A 16 19.07 -24.57 -14.77
N ALA A 17 19.51 -25.45 -13.87
CA ALA A 17 20.92 -25.61 -13.57
C ALA A 17 21.68 -26.11 -14.80
N PHE A 18 22.92 -25.66 -14.94
CA PHE A 18 23.75 -25.96 -16.10
C PHE A 18 25.17 -26.35 -15.68
N PRO A 19 25.80 -27.32 -16.37
CA PRO A 19 27.15 -27.73 -16.07
C PRO A 19 28.17 -26.77 -16.68
N VAL A 20 29.24 -26.46 -15.94
CA VAL A 20 30.39 -25.70 -16.43
C VAL A 20 31.66 -26.51 -16.19
N ARG A 21 32.41 -26.79 -17.26
CA ARG A 21 33.68 -27.52 -17.17
C ARG A 21 34.86 -26.55 -17.07
N ILE A 22 35.69 -26.70 -16.04
CA ILE A 22 36.82 -25.80 -15.78
C ILE A 22 38.04 -26.55 -15.24
N ASP A 23 39.26 -26.05 -15.47
CA ASP A 23 40.46 -26.64 -14.87
C ASP A 23 40.62 -26.24 -13.39
N LYS A 24 40.99 -27.21 -12.53
CA LYS A 24 41.18 -26.97 -11.09
C LYS A 24 42.28 -25.93 -10.77
N GLY A 25 43.24 -25.75 -11.67
CA GLY A 25 44.32 -24.76 -11.55
C GLY A 25 43.92 -23.33 -11.93
N GLN A 26 42.79 -23.15 -12.62
CA GLN A 26 42.25 -21.85 -13.00
C GLN A 26 41.65 -21.10 -11.81
N PHE A 27 41.38 -19.81 -12.01
CA PHE A 27 40.84 -18.93 -10.99
C PHE A 27 39.31 -18.86 -11.05
N ILE A 28 38.69 -18.43 -9.96
CA ILE A 28 37.24 -18.15 -9.95
C ILE A 28 36.87 -17.07 -10.97
N GLY A 29 37.77 -16.14 -11.29
CA GLY A 29 37.55 -15.19 -12.40
C GLY A 29 37.33 -15.87 -13.76
N ASP A 30 38.00 -17.00 -14.02
CA ASP A 30 37.82 -17.79 -15.23
C ASP A 30 36.47 -18.52 -15.20
N LEU A 31 36.03 -18.98 -14.02
CA LEU A 31 34.70 -19.55 -13.82
C LEU A 31 33.58 -18.56 -14.13
N LYS A 32 33.71 -17.30 -13.68
CA LYS A 32 32.75 -16.23 -14.01
C LYS A 32 32.61 -16.04 -15.52
N LYS A 33 33.73 -16.07 -16.26
CA LYS A 33 33.74 -15.97 -17.73
C LYS A 33 33.07 -17.18 -18.39
N ALA A 34 33.37 -18.38 -17.92
CA ALA A 34 32.77 -19.61 -18.44
C ALA A 34 31.25 -19.63 -18.22
N ILE A 35 30.78 -19.24 -17.03
CA ILE A 35 29.35 -19.10 -16.71
C ILE A 35 28.67 -18.12 -17.66
N LYS A 36 29.24 -16.92 -17.85
CA LYS A 36 28.70 -15.93 -18.79
C LYS A 36 28.64 -16.47 -20.21
N ALA A 37 29.66 -17.21 -20.65
CA ALA A 37 29.73 -17.79 -21.99
C ALA A 37 28.67 -18.87 -22.23
N GLU A 38 28.29 -19.62 -21.20
CA GLU A 38 27.23 -20.64 -21.27
C GLU A 38 25.83 -20.01 -21.29
N LYS A 39 25.62 -18.92 -20.52
CA LYS A 39 24.34 -18.22 -20.37
C LYS A 39 24.39 -16.79 -20.92
N GLN A 40 24.88 -16.63 -22.15
CA GLN A 40 25.08 -15.31 -22.76
C GLN A 40 23.82 -14.46 -22.85
N ASN A 41 22.67 -15.10 -23.11
CA ASN A 41 21.39 -14.41 -23.21
C ASN A 41 20.92 -13.89 -21.84
N ASP A 42 21.03 -14.72 -20.80
CA ASP A 42 20.60 -14.37 -19.44
C ASP A 42 21.50 -13.28 -18.83
N PHE A 43 22.76 -13.22 -19.25
CA PHE A 43 23.76 -12.25 -18.80
C PHE A 43 24.12 -11.21 -19.88
N ALA A 44 23.22 -10.95 -20.83
CA ALA A 44 23.43 -9.95 -21.87
C ALA A 44 23.65 -8.56 -21.24
N GLY A 45 24.74 -7.88 -21.62
CA GLY A 45 25.10 -6.56 -21.07
C GLY A 45 25.68 -6.58 -19.63
N VAL A 46 25.86 -7.76 -19.02
CA VAL A 46 26.50 -7.90 -17.71
C VAL A 46 27.94 -8.36 -17.88
N ASP A 47 28.90 -7.63 -17.32
CA ASP A 47 30.29 -8.06 -17.32
C ASP A 47 30.52 -9.24 -16.35
N ALA A 48 31.38 -10.17 -16.74
CA ALA A 48 31.57 -11.42 -15.99
C ALA A 48 32.09 -11.17 -14.57
N ASP A 49 32.92 -10.15 -14.37
CA ASP A 49 33.46 -9.75 -13.06
C ASP A 49 32.38 -9.27 -12.08
N ARG A 50 31.28 -8.71 -12.61
CA ARG A 50 30.12 -8.25 -11.83
C ARG A 50 29.25 -9.38 -11.29
N LEU A 51 29.39 -10.60 -11.79
CA LEU A 51 28.68 -11.78 -11.27
C LEU A 51 29.24 -12.14 -9.89
N LYS A 52 28.38 -12.30 -8.88
CA LYS A 52 28.77 -12.88 -7.59
C LYS A 52 28.53 -14.38 -7.63
N LEU A 53 29.51 -15.13 -7.14
CA LEU A 53 29.46 -16.59 -7.13
C LEU A 53 29.52 -17.08 -5.69
N TRP A 54 28.63 -18.00 -5.35
CA TRP A 54 28.51 -18.56 -4.01
C TRP A 54 28.66 -20.07 -4.07
N LYS A 55 29.43 -20.66 -3.17
CA LYS A 55 29.48 -22.11 -3.01
C LYS A 55 28.27 -22.57 -2.20
N VAL A 56 27.49 -23.49 -2.75
CA VAL A 56 26.26 -23.99 -2.13
C VAL A 56 26.24 -25.52 -2.15
N PRO A 57 25.75 -26.18 -1.08
CA PRO A 57 25.50 -27.62 -1.08
C PRO A 57 24.00 -27.89 -1.23
N ILE A 58 23.45 -27.74 -2.44
CA ILE A 58 22.01 -27.99 -2.69
C ILE A 58 21.88 -29.37 -3.35
N SER A 59 21.20 -30.29 -2.68
CA SER A 59 20.71 -31.56 -3.27
C SER A 59 19.48 -31.31 -4.15
N ASP A 60 19.27 -32.15 -5.15
CA ASP A 60 18.10 -32.13 -6.05
C ASP A 60 16.76 -32.28 -5.31
N ASP A 61 16.78 -32.85 -4.09
CA ASP A 61 15.60 -33.14 -3.28
C ASP A 61 14.92 -31.90 -2.64
N HIS A 62 15.48 -30.69 -2.80
CA HIS A 62 14.98 -29.49 -2.12
C HIS A 62 14.11 -28.60 -3.02
N VAL A 63 12.83 -28.50 -2.65
CA VAL A 63 11.77 -27.76 -3.36
C VAL A 63 11.98 -26.23 -3.37
N ASP A 64 12.82 -25.70 -2.46
CA ASP A 64 13.13 -24.27 -2.42
C ASP A 64 14.58 -24.03 -1.92
N PRO A 65 15.57 -24.04 -2.84
CA PRO A 65 16.98 -23.98 -2.46
C PRO A 65 17.45 -22.64 -1.89
N LEU A 66 16.67 -21.56 -2.06
CA LEU A 66 17.14 -20.19 -1.95
C LEU A 66 16.64 -19.45 -0.71
N SER A 67 15.65 -20.00 0.00
CA SER A 67 14.98 -19.31 1.11
C SER A 67 15.72 -19.40 2.45
N ASN A 68 16.72 -20.29 2.59
CA ASN A 68 17.43 -20.53 3.87
C ASN A 68 18.97 -20.49 3.81
N LEU A 69 19.58 -20.10 2.68
CA LEU A 69 21.05 -20.06 2.59
C LEU A 69 21.59 -18.80 3.29
N SER A 70 22.25 -18.99 4.44
CA SER A 70 23.11 -17.97 5.03
C SER A 70 24.32 -17.77 4.12
N LEU A 71 24.24 -16.75 3.26
CA LEU A 71 25.26 -16.43 2.26
C LEU A 71 26.50 -15.75 2.88
N GLU A 72 26.61 -15.60 4.19
CA GLU A 72 27.66 -14.75 4.78
C GLU A 72 29.10 -15.30 4.66
N ASP A 73 29.31 -16.61 4.47
CA ASP A 73 30.65 -17.22 4.48
C ASP A 73 30.98 -18.05 3.21
N GLY A 74 30.17 -17.90 2.16
CA GLY A 74 30.20 -18.76 0.97
C GLY A 74 30.78 -18.14 -0.31
N GLU A 75 31.22 -16.88 -0.29
CA GLU A 75 31.58 -16.17 -1.53
C GLU A 75 32.86 -16.72 -2.17
N LEU A 76 32.78 -17.00 -3.47
CA LEU A 76 33.89 -17.42 -4.30
C LEU A 76 34.63 -16.18 -4.84
N LEU A 77 35.80 -15.91 -4.25
CA LEU A 77 36.61 -14.76 -4.62
C LEU A 77 37.39 -15.02 -5.91
N ALA A 78 37.32 -14.07 -6.85
CA ALA A 78 37.91 -14.16 -8.19
C ALA A 78 39.42 -14.51 -8.19
N ILE A 79 40.16 -14.07 -7.16
CA ILE A 79 41.62 -14.27 -7.03
C ILE A 79 42.04 -15.68 -6.58
N ARG A 80 41.09 -16.49 -6.09
CA ARG A 80 41.38 -17.83 -5.57
C ARG A 80 41.23 -18.86 -6.68
N LYS A 81 42.03 -19.92 -6.60
CA LYS A 81 41.95 -21.05 -7.52
C LYS A 81 40.71 -21.90 -7.23
N ILE A 82 40.18 -22.54 -8.27
CA ILE A 82 39.05 -23.48 -8.16
C ILE A 82 39.37 -24.60 -7.16
N SER A 83 40.59 -25.15 -7.21
CA SER A 83 41.04 -26.21 -6.31
C SER A 83 40.99 -25.85 -4.81
N LYS A 84 41.02 -24.56 -4.45
CA LYS A 84 40.92 -24.13 -3.05
C LYS A 84 39.52 -24.34 -2.48
N TYR A 85 38.51 -24.21 -3.32
CA TYR A 85 37.10 -24.36 -2.94
C TYR A 85 36.56 -25.76 -3.24
N PHE A 86 37.10 -26.40 -4.28
CA PHE A 86 36.73 -27.72 -4.76
C PHE A 86 37.98 -28.61 -4.88
N PRO A 87 38.59 -29.02 -3.75
CA PRO A 87 39.77 -29.90 -3.78
C PRO A 87 39.43 -31.27 -4.36
N ASN A 88 38.31 -31.84 -3.91
CA ASN A 88 37.77 -33.11 -4.38
C ASN A 88 36.72 -32.89 -5.48
N SER A 89 36.39 -33.95 -6.22
CA SER A 89 35.24 -33.89 -7.11
C SER A 89 33.98 -33.70 -6.27
N PRO A 90 33.15 -32.69 -6.52
CA PRO A 90 31.90 -32.51 -5.81
C PRO A 90 30.95 -33.68 -6.12
N PRO A 91 29.96 -33.94 -5.25
CA PRO A 91 28.94 -34.97 -5.48
C PRO A 91 28.24 -34.76 -6.81
N GLU A 92 27.89 -35.85 -7.49
CA GLU A 92 27.01 -35.78 -8.66
C GLU A 92 25.60 -35.35 -8.24
N GLU A 93 24.81 -34.81 -9.18
CA GLU A 93 23.39 -34.44 -8.96
C GLU A 93 23.15 -33.33 -7.90
N HIS A 94 24.15 -32.50 -7.60
CA HIS A 94 24.01 -31.34 -6.70
C HIS A 94 24.31 -30.05 -7.43
N ILE A 95 23.67 -28.94 -7.02
CA ILE A 95 24.12 -27.60 -7.43
C ILE A 95 25.31 -27.23 -6.54
N HIS A 96 26.41 -26.82 -7.16
CA HIS A 96 27.65 -26.48 -6.46
C HIS A 96 27.90 -24.97 -6.37
N VAL A 97 27.38 -24.23 -7.35
CA VAL A 97 27.60 -22.79 -7.49
C VAL A 97 26.27 -22.09 -7.72
N LEU A 98 25.97 -21.11 -6.87
CA LEU A 98 24.89 -20.17 -7.08
C LEU A 98 25.47 -18.88 -7.70
N VAL A 99 24.89 -18.45 -8.81
CA VAL A 99 25.27 -17.27 -9.57
C VAL A 99 24.27 -16.17 -9.26
N GLU A 100 24.75 -15.12 -8.60
CA GLU A 100 23.97 -13.93 -8.34
C GLU A 100 24.37 -12.84 -9.35
N PRO A 101 23.46 -12.47 -10.27
CA PRO A 101 23.70 -11.33 -11.15
C PRO A 101 23.79 -10.05 -10.33
N PRO A 102 24.50 -9.01 -10.81
CA PRO A 102 24.45 -7.69 -10.16
C PRO A 102 22.99 -7.24 -10.13
N GLU A 103 22.55 -6.68 -9.00
CA GLU A 103 21.22 -6.10 -8.90
C GLU A 103 20.99 -5.16 -10.09
N SER A 104 20.09 -5.55 -10.99
CA SER A 104 19.66 -4.73 -12.11
C SER A 104 18.88 -3.55 -11.54
N THR A 105 19.58 -2.51 -11.11
CA THR A 105 19.03 -1.29 -10.52
C THR A 105 18.20 -0.44 -11.49
N THR A 106 17.92 -0.94 -12.69
CA THR A 106 17.22 -0.17 -13.73
C THR A 106 15.71 -0.38 -13.74
N THR A 107 15.19 -1.46 -13.13
CA THR A 107 13.74 -1.77 -13.22
C THR A 107 13.01 -1.56 -11.89
N SER A 108 13.58 -1.92 -10.75
CA SER A 108 12.84 -1.83 -9.48
C SER A 108 12.57 -0.39 -9.02
N SER A 109 13.52 0.54 -9.21
CA SER A 109 13.32 1.92 -8.74
C SER A 109 12.30 2.69 -9.58
N GLN A 110 12.25 2.42 -10.89
CA GLN A 110 11.31 3.10 -11.79
C GLN A 110 9.91 2.53 -11.69
N GLU A 111 9.75 1.20 -11.59
CA GLU A 111 8.45 0.58 -11.35
C GLU A 111 7.91 0.95 -9.97
N VAL A 112 8.75 0.98 -8.93
CA VAL A 112 8.34 1.44 -7.60
C VAL A 112 7.94 2.91 -7.64
N LYS A 113 8.68 3.77 -8.36
CA LYS A 113 8.31 5.18 -8.51
C LYS A 113 7.00 5.36 -9.27
N GLU A 114 6.81 4.63 -10.37
CA GLU A 114 5.56 4.67 -11.15
C GLU A 114 4.37 4.14 -10.34
N LEU A 115 4.58 3.10 -9.53
CA LEU A 115 3.56 2.60 -8.61
C LEU A 115 3.23 3.62 -7.53
N LEU A 116 4.24 4.30 -6.95
CA LEU A 116 4.02 5.37 -5.97
C LEU A 116 3.27 6.56 -6.58
N ASP A 117 3.65 7.00 -7.79
CA ASP A 117 2.97 8.07 -8.49
C ASP A 117 1.52 7.68 -8.84
N ARG A 118 1.28 6.43 -9.25
CA ARG A 118 -0.07 5.89 -9.47
C ARG A 118 -0.89 5.84 -8.19
N ILE A 119 -0.31 5.42 -7.06
CA ILE A 119 -0.99 5.41 -5.76
C ILE A 119 -1.36 6.83 -5.36
N ALA A 120 -0.44 7.79 -5.47
CA ALA A 120 -0.71 9.20 -5.17
C ALA A 120 -1.82 9.79 -6.06
N MET A 121 -1.84 9.46 -7.36
CA MET A 121 -2.92 9.87 -8.27
C MET A 121 -4.27 9.24 -7.90
N LEU A 122 -4.29 7.95 -7.55
CA LEU A 122 -5.50 7.25 -7.12
C LEU A 122 -6.02 7.79 -5.78
N GLU A 123 -5.13 8.06 -4.82
CA GLU A 123 -5.48 8.70 -3.56
C GLU A 123 -6.08 10.08 -3.80
N ALA A 124 -5.44 10.93 -4.60
CA ALA A 124 -5.97 12.25 -4.96
C ALA A 124 -7.33 12.17 -5.68
N SER A 125 -7.51 11.20 -6.56
CA SER A 125 -8.78 10.97 -7.26
C SER A 125 -9.88 10.49 -6.32
N LEU A 126 -9.57 9.60 -5.39
CA LEU A 126 -10.55 9.10 -4.41
C LEU A 126 -10.94 10.22 -3.43
N ASN A 127 -9.96 11.06 -3.08
CA ASN A 127 -10.09 12.18 -2.18
C ASN A 127 -10.91 13.34 -2.76
N LYS A 128 -11.06 13.43 -4.08
CA LYS A 128 -11.86 14.45 -4.75
C LYS A 128 -13.35 14.11 -4.87
N SER A 129 -13.78 12.92 -4.42
CA SER A 129 -15.18 12.53 -4.57
C SER A 129 -16.08 13.44 -3.73
N GLU A 130 -16.89 14.24 -4.41
CA GLU A 130 -17.94 15.04 -3.80
C GLU A 130 -19.05 14.11 -3.33
N HIS A 131 -19.57 14.37 -2.15
CA HIS A 131 -20.66 13.60 -1.57
C HIS A 131 -21.85 14.53 -1.36
N GLU A 132 -22.99 14.12 -1.90
CA GLU A 132 -24.26 14.78 -1.69
C GLU A 132 -24.86 14.31 -0.38
N PHE A 133 -25.19 15.23 0.51
CA PHE A 133 -25.88 14.95 1.76
C PHE A 133 -27.22 15.68 1.79
N ASP A 134 -28.33 14.95 1.91
CA ASP A 134 -29.65 15.53 2.11
C ASP A 134 -29.79 16.05 3.55
N VAL A 135 -29.56 17.33 3.83
CA VAL A 135 -29.61 17.91 5.18
C VAL A 135 -31.02 18.35 5.55
N ILE A 136 -31.58 17.80 6.65
CA ILE A 136 -32.88 18.22 7.20
C ILE A 136 -32.71 18.75 8.63
N VAL A 137 -33.08 20.01 8.86
CA VAL A 137 -32.95 20.72 10.15
C VAL A 137 -34.29 20.79 10.88
N SER A 138 -34.33 20.42 12.16
CA SER A 138 -35.50 20.52 13.07
C SER A 138 -35.42 21.75 13.98
N PRO A 139 -36.54 22.30 14.52
CA PRO A 139 -37.91 21.75 14.58
C PRO A 139 -38.85 22.21 13.45
N LYS A 140 -38.49 23.24 12.69
CA LYS A 140 -39.28 23.79 11.57
C LYS A 140 -39.13 22.88 10.34
N ARG A 141 -39.92 21.80 10.31
CA ARG A 141 -39.94 20.76 9.27
C ARG A 141 -40.40 21.26 7.90
N THR A 142 -39.63 22.10 7.21
CA THR A 142 -40.05 22.53 5.87
C THR A 142 -38.96 22.61 4.81
N ILE A 143 -37.67 22.66 5.16
CA ILE A 143 -36.62 22.87 4.15
C ILE A 143 -35.48 21.89 4.38
N GLY A 144 -35.55 20.75 3.67
CA GLY A 144 -34.38 19.93 3.43
C GLY A 144 -33.60 20.52 2.26
N PHE A 145 -32.27 20.49 2.31
CA PHE A 145 -31.44 20.90 1.19
C PHE A 145 -30.34 19.89 0.92
N LYS A 146 -29.87 19.86 -0.32
CA LYS A 146 -28.76 19.03 -0.74
C LYS A 146 -27.46 19.77 -0.49
N TRP A 147 -26.61 19.20 0.35
CA TRP A 147 -25.29 19.71 0.66
C TRP A 147 -24.24 18.85 -0.03
N ILE A 148 -23.65 19.38 -1.09
CA ILE A 148 -22.61 18.69 -1.85
C ILE A 148 -21.26 19.18 -1.32
N VAL A 149 -20.45 18.27 -0.81
CA VAL A 149 -19.15 18.64 -0.26
C VAL A 149 -18.16 17.50 -0.43
N ASN A 150 -16.89 17.86 -0.62
CA ASN A 150 -15.79 16.94 -0.41
C ASN A 150 -15.63 16.67 1.09
N ILE A 151 -15.58 15.41 1.52
CA ILE A 151 -15.49 15.05 2.95
C ILE A 151 -14.22 15.61 3.61
N GLU A 152 -13.12 15.78 2.87
CA GLU A 152 -11.89 16.38 3.43
C GLU A 152 -12.00 17.88 3.67
N GLU A 153 -12.77 18.56 2.83
CA GLU A 153 -12.95 20.01 2.88
C GLU A 153 -14.20 20.38 3.69
N ALA A 154 -14.96 19.37 4.13
CA ALA A 154 -16.17 19.52 4.92
C ALA A 154 -15.84 20.03 6.32
N THR A 155 -16.17 21.29 6.57
CA THR A 155 -16.03 21.91 7.89
C THR A 155 -17.39 22.08 8.57
N LEU A 156 -17.40 22.09 9.90
CA LEU A 156 -18.59 22.39 10.68
C LEU A 156 -19.12 23.79 10.36
N GLU A 157 -18.22 24.75 10.16
CA GLU A 157 -18.59 26.12 9.81
C GLU A 157 -19.15 26.21 8.38
N GLY A 158 -18.61 25.46 7.42
CA GLY A 158 -19.15 25.36 6.07
C GLY A 158 -20.58 24.82 6.04
N LEU A 159 -20.88 23.81 6.84
CA LEU A 159 -22.25 23.30 7.00
C LEU A 159 -23.17 24.33 7.67
N LYS A 160 -22.72 25.00 8.75
CA LYS A 160 -23.50 26.06 9.40
C LYS A 160 -23.81 27.21 8.43
N ASN A 161 -22.84 27.65 7.63
CA ASN A 161 -23.02 28.69 6.63
C ASN A 161 -24.00 28.25 5.54
N SER A 162 -23.91 27.01 5.05
CA SER A 162 -24.89 26.45 4.11
C SER A 162 -26.32 26.45 4.68
N ILE A 163 -26.46 26.15 5.98
CA ILE A 163 -27.75 26.22 6.70
C ILE A 163 -28.23 27.69 6.85
N ARG A 164 -27.31 28.65 7.04
CA ARG A 164 -27.62 30.10 7.11
C ARG A 164 -28.12 30.62 5.77
N GLU A 165 -27.40 30.31 4.68
CA GLU A 165 -27.66 30.81 3.32
C GLU A 165 -28.97 30.28 2.72
N MET A 166 -29.36 29.04 3.03
CA MET A 166 -30.64 28.44 2.62
C MET A 166 -31.89 29.07 3.28
N ASN A 167 -31.71 30.24 3.91
CA ASN A 167 -32.77 31.15 4.35
C ASN A 167 -33.72 30.56 5.40
N LEU A 168 -33.14 29.97 6.46
CA LEU A 168 -33.90 29.59 7.65
C LEU A 168 -34.26 30.77 8.57
N GLY A 169 -33.80 32.00 8.31
CA GLY A 169 -34.17 33.20 9.09
C GLY A 169 -34.12 32.97 10.60
N LEU A 170 -33.08 32.25 11.08
CA LEU A 170 -32.93 31.87 12.47
C LEU A 170 -31.88 32.78 13.11
N PRO A 171 -32.29 33.82 13.87
CA PRO A 171 -31.35 34.67 14.63
C PRO A 171 -30.53 33.87 15.66
N ALA A 172 -30.95 32.63 15.98
CA ALA A 172 -30.31 31.78 16.98
C ALA A 172 -28.98 31.12 16.54
N LEU A 173 -28.45 31.37 15.34
CA LEU A 173 -27.09 30.93 14.96
C LEU A 173 -26.03 32.03 15.14
N GLU A 174 -26.42 33.22 15.62
CA GLU A 174 -25.48 34.33 15.93
C GLU A 174 -24.74 34.10 17.26
N ASN A 175 -25.21 33.18 18.11
CA ASN A 175 -24.54 32.84 19.35
C ASN A 175 -23.66 31.60 19.15
N ASP A 176 -22.35 31.74 19.43
CA ASP A 176 -21.30 30.70 19.38
C ASP A 176 -21.59 29.40 20.17
N GLY A 177 -22.74 29.28 20.84
CA GLY A 177 -23.15 28.14 21.65
C GLY A 177 -24.00 27.08 20.93
N ALA A 178 -24.34 27.23 19.65
CA ALA A 178 -25.17 26.26 18.94
C ALA A 178 -24.37 24.97 18.59
N VAL A 179 -24.57 23.91 19.38
CA VAL A 179 -23.99 22.58 19.11
C VAL A 179 -24.86 21.83 18.11
N LEU A 180 -24.24 21.32 17.04
CA LEU A 180 -24.87 20.42 16.08
C LEU A 180 -24.73 18.97 16.57
N ASN A 181 -25.84 18.37 16.95
CA ASN A 181 -25.90 16.96 17.33
C ASN A 181 -26.45 16.14 16.18
N PHE A 182 -25.71 15.15 15.70
CA PHE A 182 -26.11 14.23 14.63
C PHE A 182 -26.52 12.89 15.26
N THR A 183 -27.58 12.26 14.79
CA THR A 183 -28.00 10.94 15.29
C THR A 183 -28.07 9.94 14.15
N TYR A 184 -27.23 8.90 14.15
CA TYR A 184 -27.25 7.83 13.15
C TYR A 184 -27.71 6.52 13.80
N GLU A 185 -28.78 5.92 13.26
CA GLU A 185 -29.50 4.78 13.85
C GLU A 185 -29.90 5.02 15.31
N VAL A 186 -29.03 4.66 16.26
CA VAL A 186 -29.22 4.79 17.72
C VAL A 186 -28.08 5.60 18.36
N LYS A 187 -26.99 5.87 17.63
CA LYS A 187 -25.80 6.55 18.13
C LYS A 187 -25.88 8.06 17.89
N ARG A 188 -25.59 8.84 18.93
CA ARG A 188 -25.44 10.29 18.84
C ARG A 188 -23.97 10.65 18.63
N TYR A 189 -23.75 11.58 17.72
CA TYR A 189 -22.47 12.14 17.36
C TYR A 189 -22.55 13.65 17.57
N SER A 190 -21.59 14.21 18.29
CA SER A 190 -21.53 15.65 18.59
C SER A 190 -20.13 16.16 18.27
N PRO A 191 -19.74 16.19 16.98
CA PRO A 191 -18.41 16.61 16.58
C PRO A 191 -18.18 18.07 17.02
N ARG A 192 -17.08 18.31 17.74
CA ARG A 192 -16.70 19.64 18.25
C ARG A 192 -15.61 20.31 17.42
N ASN A 193 -14.97 19.57 16.53
CA ASN A 193 -13.94 20.03 15.61
C ASN A 193 -14.15 19.39 14.22
N ASP A 194 -13.46 19.92 13.21
CA ASP A 194 -13.62 19.48 11.82
C ASP A 194 -13.07 18.06 11.57
N GLN A 195 -12.09 17.62 12.36
CA GLN A 195 -11.52 16.28 12.24
C GLN A 195 -12.53 15.20 12.66
N ASP A 196 -13.21 15.40 13.77
CA ASP A 196 -14.28 14.51 14.26
C ASP A 196 -15.48 14.54 13.32
N PHE A 197 -15.81 15.71 12.77
CA PHE A 197 -16.88 15.87 11.79
C PHE A 197 -16.58 15.12 10.50
N SER A 198 -15.37 15.29 9.93
CA SER A 198 -14.92 14.57 8.73
C SER A 198 -14.92 13.06 8.96
N LYS A 199 -14.43 12.60 10.12
CA LYS A 199 -14.44 11.18 10.51
C LYS A 199 -15.87 10.62 10.60
N MET A 200 -16.80 11.40 11.13
CA MET A 200 -18.22 11.04 11.16
C MET A 200 -18.81 10.93 9.75
N LEU A 201 -18.56 11.90 8.86
CA LEU A 201 -19.02 11.87 7.47
C LEU A 201 -18.48 10.66 6.71
N ARG A 202 -17.19 10.31 6.89
CA ARG A 202 -16.62 9.08 6.32
C ARG A 202 -17.33 7.82 6.79
N GLN A 203 -17.71 7.75 8.07
CA GLN A 203 -18.47 6.61 8.60
C GLN A 203 -19.86 6.48 7.96
N PHE A 204 -20.50 7.60 7.60
CA PHE A 204 -21.80 7.58 6.93
C PHE A 204 -21.69 7.10 5.48
N VAL A 205 -20.63 7.50 4.78
CA VAL A 205 -20.37 7.06 3.40
C VAL A 205 -19.92 5.60 3.34
N SER A 206 -18.99 5.16 4.20
CA SER A 206 -18.44 3.80 4.16
C SER A 206 -19.46 2.70 4.44
N LYS A 207 -20.50 3.01 5.22
CA LYS A 207 -21.58 2.06 5.53
C LYS A 207 -22.63 1.96 4.43
N ASN A 208 -22.55 2.78 3.38
CA ASN A 208 -23.48 2.87 2.24
C ASN A 208 -24.97 2.86 2.67
N ASN A 209 -25.25 3.32 3.89
CA ASN A 209 -26.53 3.16 4.57
C ASN A 209 -27.08 4.55 4.84
N PHE A 210 -27.92 4.96 3.91
CA PHE A 210 -28.48 6.29 3.73
C PHE A 210 -29.53 6.70 4.77
N LYS A 211 -29.45 6.15 5.98
CA LYS A 211 -30.44 6.37 7.03
C LYS A 211 -30.19 7.69 7.73
N ALA A 212 -31.23 8.49 7.64
CA ALA A 212 -31.58 9.65 8.40
C ALA A 212 -30.68 10.04 9.60
N CYS A 213 -29.66 10.90 9.40
CA CYS A 213 -29.10 11.66 10.53
C CYS A 213 -29.99 12.81 11.01
N ARG A 214 -30.34 12.79 12.31
CA ARG A 214 -31.09 13.88 12.94
C ARG A 214 -30.14 14.95 13.44
N VAL A 215 -30.26 16.18 12.94
CA VAL A 215 -29.56 17.35 13.49
C VAL A 215 -30.41 17.95 14.61
N HIS A 216 -29.93 17.89 15.85
CA HIS A 216 -30.51 18.58 17.00
C HIS A 216 -29.61 19.73 17.42
N ARG A 217 -30.21 20.89 17.70
CA ARG A 217 -29.52 22.01 18.32
C ARG A 217 -29.84 21.96 19.80
N ASP A 218 -28.84 21.84 20.67
CA ASP A 218 -29.07 22.02 22.11
C ASP A 218 -29.38 23.49 22.38
N PRO A 219 -30.58 23.83 22.88
CA PRO A 219 -30.85 25.17 23.36
C PRO A 219 -30.26 25.26 24.75
N LEU A 220 -29.00 25.69 24.86
CA LEU A 220 -28.51 26.17 26.15
C LEU A 220 -29.22 27.50 26.45
N LYS A 221 -30.35 27.36 27.17
CA LYS A 221 -31.33 28.34 27.68
C LYS A 221 -32.60 28.55 26.84
N SER A 222 -33.60 27.72 27.13
CA SER A 222 -34.97 28.22 27.35
C SER A 222 -35.61 27.44 28.49
N PHE A 223 -35.59 28.04 29.69
CA PHE A 223 -36.53 27.74 30.75
C PHE A 223 -37.95 28.07 30.25
N LEU A 224 -38.94 27.38 30.80
CA LEU A 224 -40.40 27.47 30.59
C LEU A 224 -40.94 26.43 29.60
N GLY A 225 -41.69 25.49 30.19
CA GLY A 225 -42.12 24.25 29.58
C GLY A 225 -43.01 24.43 28.37
N LEU A 226 -42.68 23.66 27.34
CA LEU A 226 -43.57 23.23 26.28
C LEU A 226 -43.14 21.81 25.93
N ASP A 227 -44.07 20.86 26.01
CA ASP A 227 -43.87 19.49 25.52
C ASP A 227 -43.47 19.54 24.05
N ILE A 228 -42.24 19.12 23.73
CA ILE A 228 -41.75 19.08 22.35
C ILE A 228 -42.03 17.68 21.77
N PRO A 229 -42.83 17.57 20.70
CA PRO A 229 -43.18 16.27 20.16
C PRO A 229 -41.95 15.58 19.55
N LYS A 230 -41.79 14.29 19.89
CA LYS A 230 -40.76 13.37 19.37
C LYS A 230 -40.77 13.37 17.84
N ASN A 231 -39.80 13.99 17.16
CA ASN A 231 -39.86 14.06 15.69
C ASN A 231 -38.52 13.91 14.95
N VAL A 232 -38.61 13.09 13.89
CA VAL A 232 -37.57 12.51 13.01
C VAL A 232 -36.95 13.54 12.07
N SER A 233 -35.64 13.43 11.82
CA SER A 233 -34.92 14.19 10.79
C SER A 233 -33.81 13.33 10.22
N ALA A 234 -33.45 13.57 8.95
CA ALA A 234 -32.67 12.66 8.14
C ALA A 234 -31.52 13.34 7.40
N LEU A 235 -30.41 12.61 7.25
CA LEU A 235 -29.25 12.87 6.41
C LEU A 235 -29.03 11.61 5.57
N ARG A 236 -28.99 11.77 4.25
CA ARG A 236 -28.74 10.70 3.29
C ARG A 236 -27.57 11.13 2.42
N ALA A 237 -26.47 10.39 2.47
CA ALA A 237 -25.32 10.61 1.60
C ALA A 237 -25.58 10.04 0.19
N ARG A 238 -24.87 10.47 -0.84
CA ARG A 238 -24.70 9.75 -2.11
C ARG A 238 -23.39 10.23 -2.72
N ARG A 239 -22.55 9.32 -3.20
CA ARG A 239 -21.35 9.72 -3.94
C ARG A 239 -21.77 10.33 -5.28
N ILE A 240 -21.26 11.52 -5.58
CA ILE A 240 -21.33 12.13 -6.91
C ILE A 240 -19.98 11.88 -7.58
N GLY A 241 -20.00 11.12 -8.68
CA GLY A 241 -18.89 10.94 -9.63
C GLY A 241 -17.51 10.76 -9.00
#